data_AF-A0A842NU65-F1
#
_entry.id   AF-A0A842NU65-F1
#
_cell.length_a   1.000
_cell.length_b   1.000
_cell.length_c   1.000
_cell.angle_alpha   90.00
_cell.angle_beta   90.00
_cell.angle_gamma   90.00
#
_symmetry.space_group_name_H-M   'P 1'
#
loop_
_entity.id
_entity.type
_entity.pdbx_description
1 polymer ?
#
loop_
_entity_poly.entity_id
_entity_poly.type
_entity_poly.pdbx_seq_one_letter_code
_entity_poly.pdbx_strand_id
1 'polypeptide(L)' 'EKWIGWKGKVLFDENTEEGIKGRNYAYKPISVNDKVSIGQSHVVEITNATRKRLIGKIAS' A
#
# COMPACT_ATOMS: atom_id res chain seq x y z
N GLU A 1 -8.65 -9.01 -8.32
CA GLU A 1 -9.96 -8.33 -8.18
C GLU A 1 -10.44 -8.20 -6.74
N LYS A 2 -10.43 -9.25 -5.90
CA LYS A 2 -10.96 -9.22 -4.50
C LYS A 2 -10.45 -8.11 -3.55
N TRP A 3 -9.37 -7.42 -3.88
CA TRP A 3 -8.80 -6.35 -3.04
C TRP A 3 -9.12 -4.94 -3.54
N ILE A 4 -9.56 -4.77 -4.79
CA ILE A 4 -9.86 -3.43 -5.32
C ILE A 4 -11.05 -2.87 -4.53
N GLY A 5 -10.90 -1.66 -3.99
CA GLY A 5 -11.87 -1.01 -3.09
C GLY A 5 -11.67 -1.35 -1.61
N TRP A 6 -10.77 -2.28 -1.25
CA TRP A 6 -10.42 -2.51 0.15
C TRP A 6 -9.70 -1.29 0.74
N LYS A 7 -10.07 -0.93 1.96
CA LYS A 7 -9.45 0.12 2.77
C LYS A 7 -8.96 -0.47 4.08
N GLY A 8 -7.73 -0.16 4.45
CA GLY A 8 -7.24 -0.53 5.76
C GLY A 8 -5.83 -0.04 6.05
N LYS A 9 -5.40 -0.27 7.29
CA LYS A 9 -4.10 0.19 7.78
C LYS A 9 -2.97 -0.59 7.12
N VAL A 10 -1.97 0.13 6.64
CA VAL A 10 -0.76 -0.37 5.98
C VAL A 10 0.44 0.24 6.68
N LEU A 11 1.38 -0.60 7.11
CA LEU A 11 2.67 -0.18 7.65
C LEU A 11 3.68 -0.11 6.51
N PHE A 12 4.29 1.06 6.31
CA PHE A 12 5.32 1.25 5.29
C PHE A 12 6.68 0.83 5.82
N ASP A 13 7.29 -0.17 5.20
CA ASP A 13 8.52 -0.82 5.68
C ASP A 13 9.66 -0.78 4.65
N GLU A 14 9.38 -0.47 3.39
CA GLU A 14 10.37 -0.51 2.31
C GLU A 14 10.23 0.71 1.38
N ASN A 15 11.33 1.39 1.10
CA ASN A 15 11.36 2.47 0.10
C ASN A 15 12.16 1.99 -1.13
N THR A 16 11.60 2.19 -2.32
CA THR A 16 12.18 1.76 -3.59
C THR A 16 12.27 2.93 -4.56
N GLU A 17 13.04 2.79 -5.64
CA GLU A 17 13.12 3.81 -6.69
C GLU A 17 11.75 4.10 -7.33
N GLU A 18 10.83 3.12 -7.32
CA GLU A 18 9.47 3.27 -7.84
C GLU A 18 8.47 3.89 -6.83
N GLY A 19 8.90 4.16 -5.59
CA GLY A 19 8.04 4.64 -4.51
C GLY A 19 8.13 3.77 -3.25
N ILE A 20 7.21 4.00 -2.31
CA ILE A 20 7.21 3.30 -1.02
C ILE A 20 6.26 2.12 -1.02
N LYS A 21 6.68 1.03 -0.37
CA LYS A 21 5.90 -0.16 -0.16
C LYS A 21 5.61 -0.35 1.31
N GLY A 22 4.42 -0.87 1.57
CA GLY A 22 4.01 -1.28 2.89
C GLY A 22 3.26 -2.60 2.85
N ARG A 23 2.92 -3.10 4.03
CA ARG A 23 2.20 -4.36 4.21
C ARG A 23 0.94 -4.13 5.03
N ASN A 24 -0.14 -4.79 4.61
CA ASN A 24 -1.36 -4.87 5.41
C ASN A 24 -1.32 -6.04 6.41
N TYR A 25 -2.41 -6.23 7.15
CA TYR A 25 -2.58 -7.32 8.13
C TYR A 25 -2.39 -8.73 7.53
N ALA A 26 -2.69 -8.90 6.23
CA ALA A 26 -2.50 -10.15 5.51
C ALA A 26 -1.10 -10.29 4.91
N TYR A 27 -0.18 -9.39 5.29
CA TYR A 27 1.20 -9.32 4.83
C TYR A 27 1.33 -9.18 3.30
N LYS A 28 0.31 -8.63 2.62
CA LYS A 28 0.35 -8.37 1.19
C LYS A 28 1.14 -7.09 0.90
N PRO A 29 2.06 -7.10 -0.07
CA PRO A 29 2.77 -5.89 -0.49
C PRO A 29 1.83 -4.92 -1.20
N ILE A 30 1.82 -3.69 -0.72
CA ILE A 30 1.03 -2.57 -1.24
C ILE A 30 1.99 -1.44 -1.57
N SER A 31 2.01 -1.02 -2.84
CA SER A 31 2.77 0.14 -3.30
C SER A 31 1.89 1.37 -3.30
N VAL A 32 2.43 2.49 -2.81
CA VAL A 32 1.82 3.81 -2.92
C VAL A 32 2.84 4.79 -3.49
N ASN A 33 2.38 5.76 -4.28
CA ASN A 33 3.24 6.81 -4.85
C ASN A 33 3.28 8.08 -3.99
N ASP A 34 2.59 8.07 -2.85
CA ASP A 34 2.53 9.19 -1.92
C ASP A 34 3.85 9.35 -1.14
N LYS A 35 4.16 10.58 -0.74
CA LYS A 35 5.31 10.88 0.13
C LYS A 35 5.01 10.45 1.56
N VAL A 36 5.27 9.19 1.86
CA VAL A 36 5.27 8.65 3.23
C VAL A 36 6.65 8.13 3.60
N SER A 37 6.92 8.06 4.90
CA SER A 37 8.18 7.59 5.44
C SER A 37 8.06 6.17 5.97
N ILE A 38 9.18 5.43 5.94
CA ILE A 38 9.27 4.11 6.57
C ILE A 38 8.94 4.23 8.07
N GLY A 39 8.20 3.25 8.59
CA GLY A 39 7.73 3.19 9.97
C GLY A 39 6.36 3.85 10.19
N GLN A 40 5.86 4.63 9.23
CA GLN A 40 4.52 5.19 9.32
C GLN A 40 3.46 4.16 8.95
N SER A 41 2.27 4.32 9.52
CA SER A 41 1.09 3.55 9.13
C SER A 41 -0.04 4.48 8.71
N HIS A 42 -0.56 4.28 7.50
CA HIS A 42 -1.71 5.03 7.00
C HIS A 42 -2.82 4.09 6.54
N VAL A 43 -4.04 4.60 6.46
CA VAL A 43 -5.13 3.87 5.80
C VAL A 43 -4.94 4.02 4.30
N VAL A 44 -4.91 2.90 3.58
CA VAL A 44 -4.71 2.86 2.13
C VAL A 44 -5.92 2.23 1.47
N GLU A 45 -6.41 2.86 0.41
CA GLU A 45 -7.41 2.30 -0.50
C GLU A 45 -6.72 1.65 -1.69
N ILE A 46 -7.01 0.37 -1.95
CA ILE A 46 -6.46 -0.34 -3.11
C ILE A 46 -7.26 0.04 -4.35
N THR A 47 -6.60 0.69 -5.28
CA THR A 47 -7.20 1.14 -6.55
C THR A 47 -6.90 0.17 -7.69
N ASN A 48 -5.82 -0.60 -7.60
CA ASN A 48 -5.45 -1.56 -8.61
C ASN A 48 -4.73 -2.78 -8.01
N ALA A 49 -4.85 -3.93 -8.68
CA ALA A 49 -4.22 -5.18 -8.27
C ALA A 49 -3.55 -5.84 -9.47
N THR A 50 -2.24 -6.00 -9.41
CA THR A 50 -1.46 -6.76 -10.39
C THR A 50 -1.15 -8.15 -9.86
N ARG A 51 -0.60 -9.05 -10.68
CA ARG A 51 -0.14 -10.38 -10.20
C ARG A 51 0.91 -10.29 -9.09
N LYS A 52 1.75 -9.25 -9.09
CA LYS A 52 2.92 -9.15 -8.19
C LYS A 52 2.69 -8.24 -6.99
N ARG A 53 1.84 -7.21 -7.10
CA ARG A 53 1.60 -6.22 -6.05
C ARG A 53 0.19 -5.62 -6.11
N LEU A 54 -0.26 -5.14 -4.96
CA LEU A 54 -1.39 -4.23 -4.86
C LEU A 54 -0.89 -2.78 -5.01
N ILE A 55 -1.71 -1.93 -5.62
CA ILE A 55 -1.43 -0.51 -5.78
C ILE A 55 -2.56 0.23 -5.09
N GLY A 56 -2.20 1.16 -4.22
CA GLY A 56 -3.17 1.96 -3.50
C GLY A 56 -2.77 3.42 -3.40
N LYS A 57 -3.68 4.18 -2.79
CA LYS A 57 -3.51 5.58 -2.44
C LYS A 57 -3.85 5.76 -0.96
N ILE A 58 -3.25 6.75 -0.30
CA ILE A 58 -3.64 7.08 1.06
C ILE A 58 -5.10 7.55 1.06
N ALA A 59 -5.92 6.90 1.89
CA ALA A 59 -7.29 7.33 2.12
C ALA A 59 -7.25 8.48 3.14
N SER A 60 -7.64 9.67 2.69
CA SER A 60 -7.79 10.86 3.53
C SER A 60 -8.94 10.71 4.52
#